data_AF-A0A4R9PWY3-F1
#
_entry.id   AF-A0A4R9PWY3-F1
#
_cell.length_a   1.000
_cell.length_b   1.000
_cell.length_c   1.000
_cell.angle_alpha   90.00
_cell.angle_beta   90.00
_cell.angle_gamma   90.00
#
_symmetry.space_group_name_H-M   'P 1'
#
loop_
_entity.id
_entity.type
_entity.pdbx_description
1 polymer ?
#
loop_
_entity_poly.entity_id
_entity_poly.type
_entity_poly.pdbx_seq_one_letter_code
_entity_poly.pdbx_strand_id
1 'polypeptide(L)'
;NYTGASSQICPRAILKSVLARAGEAGLVPKYGMELEYTLFDETPESAKAKGYRNLKTATAHASHDLILYQVVQTEWYEAVAAMCEPLKIDLAKM
;
A
#
# COMPACT_ATOMS: atom_id res chain seq x y z
N ASN A 1 -4.52 18.37 -8.46
CA ASN A 1 -5.50 19.43 -8.75
C ASN A 1 -6.28 19.84 -7.50
N TYR A 2 -5.65 20.62 -6.61
CA TYR A 2 -6.29 21.30 -5.48
C TYR A 2 -5.62 22.67 -5.31
N THR A 3 -6.22 23.72 -5.86
CA THR A 3 -5.72 25.10 -5.83
C THR A 3 -6.83 26.07 -5.41
N GLY A 4 -6.47 27.25 -4.91
CA GLY A 4 -7.44 28.24 -4.41
C GLY A 4 -8.35 27.66 -3.33
N ALA A 5 -9.66 27.95 -3.38
CA ALA A 5 -10.62 27.46 -2.40
C ALA A 5 -10.65 25.93 -2.25
N SER A 6 -10.44 25.19 -3.35
CA SER A 6 -10.42 23.71 -3.32
C SER A 6 -9.23 23.13 -2.54
N SER A 7 -8.18 23.92 -2.27
CA SER A 7 -7.07 23.48 -1.41
C SER A 7 -7.53 23.08 0.00
N GLN A 8 -8.63 23.67 0.50
CA GLN A 8 -9.16 23.40 1.83
C GLN A 8 -9.75 22.00 1.99
N ILE A 9 -10.20 21.38 0.88
CA ILE A 9 -10.74 20.01 0.88
C ILE A 9 -9.70 18.97 0.43
N CYS A 10 -8.47 19.39 0.13
CA CYS A 10 -7.39 18.48 -0.19
C CYS A 10 -7.10 17.58 1.02
N PRO A 11 -7.13 16.24 0.90
CA PRO A 11 -6.89 15.34 2.04
C PRO A 11 -5.58 15.64 2.79
N ARG A 12 -4.53 16.03 2.05
CA ARG A 12 -3.24 16.43 2.65
C ARG A 12 -3.32 17.75 3.41
N ALA A 13 -4.14 18.71 2.97
CA ALA A 13 -4.35 19.96 3.70
C ALA A 13 -5.15 19.71 4.98
N ILE A 14 -6.19 18.89 4.89
CA ILE A 14 -6.98 18.46 6.05
C ILE A 14 -6.08 17.77 7.10
N LEU A 15 -5.22 16.83 6.67
CA LEU A 15 -4.26 16.18 7.57
C LEU A 15 -3.36 17.21 8.28
N LYS A 16 -2.84 18.20 7.56
CA LYS A 16 -2.02 19.27 8.16
C LYS A 16 -2.79 20.05 9.23
N SER A 17 -4.04 20.40 8.97
CA SER A 17 -4.90 21.11 9.94
C SER A 17 -5.18 20.26 11.18
N VAL A 18 -5.39 18.95 11.03
CA VAL A 18 -5.56 18.02 12.16
C VAL A 18 -4.28 17.91 12.97
N LEU A 19 -3.12 17.78 12.32
CA LEU A 19 -1.82 17.70 12.99
C LEU A 19 -1.47 19.00 13.73
N ALA A 20 -1.82 20.17 13.18
CA ALA A 20 -1.63 21.46 13.86
C ALA A 20 -2.42 21.52 15.17
N ARG A 21 -3.70 21.14 15.13
CA ARG A 21 -4.55 21.06 16.33
C ARG A 21 -4.03 20.07 17.38
N ALA A 22 -3.50 18.92 16.94
CA ALA A 22 -2.88 17.96 17.85
C ALA A 22 -1.62 18.56 18.51
N GLY A 23 -0.79 19.28 17.75
CA GLY A 23 0.40 19.97 18.25
C GLY A 23 0.07 21.07 19.27
N GLU A 24 -0.99 21.86 19.03
CA GLU A 24 -1.50 22.86 19.99
C GLU A 24 -1.93 22.22 21.33
N ALA A 25 -2.38 20.98 21.29
CA ALA A 25 -2.73 20.19 22.47
C ALA A 25 -1.53 19.44 23.10
N GLY A 26 -0.31 19.63 22.58
CA GLY A 26 0.91 18.97 23.07
C GLY A 26 1.05 17.49 22.64
N LEU A 27 0.31 17.05 21.62
CA LEU A 27 0.31 15.67 21.12
C LEU A 27 1.14 15.54 19.84
N VAL A 28 1.83 14.40 19.69
CA VAL A 28 2.59 14.05 18.48
C VAL A 28 2.07 12.71 17.93
N PRO A 29 1.05 12.73 17.05
CA PRO A 29 0.50 11.51 16.49
C PRO A 29 1.53 10.74 15.66
N LYS A 30 1.54 9.41 15.82
CA LYS A 30 2.29 8.47 14.98
C LYS A 30 1.29 7.50 14.35
N TYR A 31 1.56 7.05 13.12
CA TYR A 31 0.74 6.07 12.43
C TYR A 31 1.62 5.05 11.71
N GLY A 32 1.10 3.85 11.55
CA GLY A 32 1.59 2.81 10.65
C GLY A 32 0.48 2.41 9.70
N MET A 33 0.82 1.79 8.58
CA MET A 33 -0.15 1.32 7.60
C MET A 33 0.14 -0.14 7.27
N GLU A 34 -0.92 -0.95 7.22
CA GLU A 34 -0.89 -2.30 6.67
C GLU A 34 -1.64 -2.27 5.34
N LEU A 35 -0.88 -2.33 4.24
CA LEU A 35 -1.42 -2.24 2.88
C LEU A 35 -1.53 -3.65 2.29
N GLU A 36 -2.64 -4.30 2.55
CA GLU A 36 -2.93 -5.62 1.98
C GLU A 36 -3.35 -5.53 0.52
N TYR A 37 -2.87 -6.47 -0.29
CA TYR A 37 -3.22 -6.57 -1.71
C TYR A 37 -3.29 -8.03 -2.16
N THR A 38 -3.96 -8.26 -3.29
CA THR A 38 -3.91 -9.54 -4.00
C THR A 38 -3.08 -9.38 -5.26
N LEU A 39 -2.03 -10.20 -5.40
CA LEU A 39 -1.27 -10.29 -6.64
C LEU A 39 -1.92 -11.32 -7.56
N PHE A 40 -2.13 -10.94 -8.82
CA PHE A 40 -2.68 -11.81 -9.85
C PHE A 40 -1.61 -12.18 -10.86
N ASP A 41 -1.60 -13.44 -11.28
CA ASP A 41 -0.80 -13.94 -12.41
C ASP A 41 -1.56 -13.65 -13.72
N GLU A 42 -1.73 -12.36 -14.00
CA GLU A 42 -2.50 -11.83 -15.12
C GLU A 42 -1.82 -10.58 -15.69
N THR A 43 -1.98 -10.33 -16.98
CA THR A 43 -1.67 -9.02 -17.57
C THR A 43 -2.92 -8.13 -17.53
N PRO A 44 -2.78 -6.79 -17.71
CA PRO A 44 -3.95 -5.92 -17.83
C PRO A 44 -4.93 -6.37 -18.93
N GLU A 45 -4.42 -6.90 -20.04
CA GLU A 45 -5.20 -7.41 -21.17
C GLU A 45 -5.95 -8.69 -20.80
N SER A 46 -5.29 -9.66 -20.16
CA SER A 46 -5.95 -10.91 -19.76
C SER A 46 -7.01 -10.68 -18.68
N ALA A 47 -6.74 -9.80 -17.71
CA ALA A 47 -7.70 -9.41 -16.70
C ALA A 47 -8.94 -8.74 -17.31
N LYS A 48 -8.73 -7.83 -18.28
CA LYS A 48 -9.80 -7.16 -19.01
C LYS A 48 -10.61 -8.15 -19.87
N ALA A 49 -9.96 -9.07 -20.57
CA ALA A 49 -10.62 -10.09 -21.40
C ALA A 49 -11.53 -11.01 -20.55
N LYS A 50 -11.15 -11.28 -19.30
CA LYS A 50 -11.95 -12.02 -18.32
C LYS A 50 -13.02 -11.18 -17.64
N GLY A 51 -13.15 -9.90 -17.98
CA GLY A 51 -14.07 -8.97 -17.30
C GLY A 51 -13.79 -8.83 -15.80
N TYR A 52 -12.52 -8.99 -15.39
CA TYR A 52 -12.11 -8.99 -13.98
C TYR A 52 -12.86 -10.02 -13.12
N ARG A 53 -13.08 -11.22 -13.67
CA ARG A 53 -13.67 -12.37 -12.98
C ARG A 53 -12.75 -13.59 -13.13
N ASN A 54 -12.77 -14.47 -12.13
CA ASN A 54 -12.00 -15.72 -12.14
C ASN A 54 -10.52 -15.50 -12.51
N LEU A 55 -9.93 -14.44 -11.96
CA LEU A 55 -8.52 -14.10 -12.17
C LEU A 55 -7.64 -15.12 -11.44
N LYS A 56 -6.56 -15.54 -12.08
CA LYS A 56 -5.58 -16.42 -11.49
C LYS A 56 -4.73 -15.64 -10.49
N THR A 57 -4.70 -16.08 -9.24
CA THR A 57 -3.84 -15.50 -8.21
C THR A 57 -2.39 -15.91 -8.45
N ALA A 58 -1.44 -15.03 -8.06
CA ALA A 58 -0.03 -15.36 -8.08
C ALA A 58 0.34 -16.40 -7.00
N THR A 59 -0.46 -16.49 -5.93
CA THR A 59 -0.35 -17.54 -4.92
C THR A 59 -1.13 -18.79 -5.33
N ALA A 60 -0.63 -19.96 -4.95
CA ALA A 60 -1.24 -21.25 -5.29
C ALA A 60 -2.55 -21.53 -4.54
N HIS A 61 -2.68 -21.00 -3.32
CA HIS A 61 -3.84 -21.19 -2.45
C HIS A 61 -4.16 -19.90 -1.70
N ALA A 62 -5.35 -19.82 -1.11
CA ALA A 62 -5.68 -18.78 -0.13
C ALA A 62 -5.21 -19.25 1.26
N SER A 63 -4.32 -18.51 1.89
CA SER A 63 -3.74 -18.80 3.21
C SER A 63 -3.13 -17.53 3.77
N HIS A 64 -2.92 -17.52 5.09
CA HIS A 64 -2.17 -16.49 5.81
C HIS A 64 -0.74 -16.96 6.14
N ASP A 65 -0.30 -18.08 5.56
CA ASP A 65 1.07 -18.58 5.72
C ASP A 65 2.05 -17.75 4.90
N LEU A 66 2.53 -16.68 5.52
CA LEU A 66 3.43 -15.70 4.91
C LEU A 66 4.77 -16.32 4.49
N ILE A 67 5.29 -17.27 5.27
CA ILE A 67 6.60 -17.86 5.01
C ILE A 67 6.57 -18.66 3.71
N LEU A 68 5.50 -19.43 3.47
CA LEU A 68 5.38 -20.21 2.25
C LEU A 68 5.39 -19.33 1.00
N TYR A 69 4.63 -18.23 1.00
CA TYR A 69 4.59 -17.33 -0.16
C TYR A 69 5.89 -16.58 -0.36
N GLN A 70 6.51 -16.11 0.73
CA GLN A 70 7.79 -15.42 0.65
C GLN A 70 8.88 -16.32 0.09
N VAL A 71 8.93 -17.60 0.50
CA VAL A 71 9.91 -18.55 -0.02
C VAL A 71 9.67 -18.88 -1.50
N VAL A 72 8.40 -19.03 -1.91
CA VAL A 72 8.07 -19.33 -3.31
C VAL A 72 8.27 -18.10 -4.21
N GLN A 73 8.09 -16.89 -3.67
CA GLN A 73 8.14 -15.63 -4.41
C GLN A 73 9.27 -14.71 -3.92
N THR A 74 10.40 -15.28 -3.49
CA THR A 74 11.50 -14.53 -2.85
C THR A 74 11.92 -13.30 -3.66
N GLU A 75 12.14 -13.46 -4.97
CA GLU A 75 12.58 -12.38 -5.85
C GLU A 75 11.61 -11.19 -5.86
N TRP A 76 10.30 -11.45 -5.81
CA TRP A 76 9.28 -10.41 -5.75
C TRP A 76 9.33 -9.64 -4.42
N TYR A 77 9.34 -10.38 -3.29
CA TYR A 77 9.37 -9.76 -1.97
C TYR A 77 10.67 -8.98 -1.73
N GLU A 78 11.82 -9.49 -2.20
CA GLU A 78 13.10 -8.78 -2.15
C GLU A 78 13.07 -7.51 -2.99
N ALA A 79 12.49 -7.55 -4.20
CA ALA A 79 12.35 -6.36 -5.05
C ALA A 79 11.44 -5.29 -4.41
N VAL A 80 10.32 -5.68 -3.80
CA VAL A 80 9.43 -4.76 -3.09
C VAL A 80 10.13 -4.16 -1.86
N ALA A 81 10.87 -4.97 -1.11
CA ALA A 81 11.65 -4.51 0.04
C ALA A 81 12.75 -3.51 -0.40
N ALA A 82 13.49 -3.84 -1.46
CA ALA A 82 14.52 -2.97 -2.03
C ALA A 82 13.96 -1.64 -2.56
N MET A 83 12.72 -1.62 -3.08
CA MET A 83 12.05 -0.39 -3.50
C MET A 83 11.75 0.56 -2.32
N CYS A 84 11.50 0.01 -1.12
CA CYS A 84 11.16 0.82 0.05
C CYS A 84 12.32 1.67 0.56
N GLU A 85 13.57 1.20 0.39
CA GLU A 85 14.77 1.93 0.82
C GLU A 85 14.93 3.31 0.17
N PRO A 86 14.98 3.47 -1.17
CA PRO A 86 15.09 4.78 -1.80
C PRO A 86 13.85 5.65 -1.57
N LEU A 87 12.68 5.04 -1.31
CA LEU A 87 11.44 5.75 -0.99
C LEU A 87 11.35 6.18 0.49
N LYS A 88 12.30 5.76 1.34
CA LYS A 88 12.31 6.01 2.78
C LYS A 88 11.04 5.53 3.46
N ILE A 89 10.60 4.33 3.07
CA ILE A 89 9.48 3.62 3.71
C ILE A 89 10.09 2.64 4.71
N ASP A 90 9.89 2.91 5.99
CA ASP A 90 10.37 2.04 7.06
C ASP A 90 9.50 0.78 7.15
N LEU A 91 10.01 -0.34 6.65
CA LEU A 91 9.35 -1.63 6.74
C LEU A 91 9.56 -2.24 8.14
N ALA A 92 8.47 -2.47 8.85
CA ALA A 92 8.50 -3.24 10.11
C ALA A 92 8.46 -4.76 9.86
N LYS A 93 7.71 -5.16 8.84
CA LYS A 93 7.51 -6.54 8.42
C LYS A 93 7.09 -6.55 6.95
N MET A 94 7.56 -7.56 6.22
CA MET A 94 7.02 -7.98 4.93
C MET A 94 6.44 -9.38 5.09
#